data_AF-D5SKL2-F1
#
_entry.id   AF-D5SKL2-F1
#
_cell.length_a   1.000
_cell.length_b   1.000
_cell.length_c   1.000
_cell.angle_alpha   90.00
_cell.angle_beta   90.00
_cell.angle_gamma   90.00
#
_symmetry.space_group_name_H-M   'P 1'
#
loop_
_entity.id
_entity.type
_entity.pdbx_description
1 polymer ?
#
loop_
_entity_poly.entity_id
_entity_poly.type
_entity_poly.pdbx_seq_one_letter_code
_entity_poly.pdbx_strand_id
1 'polypeptide(L)'
;MNSREYCPPYWDSSLPLYERAIQEIEKIRSAVHWFPAFERELPPEAVYSSLISALGKARDDGALPAGLVHRLADLPENIRLVYFSGDPGELSSPRRIGLPPEGKPAGQVHVVVPFRARHSTLRLRNILACLHSVRSQSDANVKFYVTVVESDESPVHRDRLEPWVDNYVFQYQPGPFNKSASLNAGVACTKEDSDVLCLLDADIVVDREFVSRILCESQNASAFLPYEDAFYLDLESSSRVVDGLDADGADFVGTLSGCLLRRPPGGCVVVSSERFRSVGGFDPSFVGWGGEDRDFITRLERESPVPRTPHTLLHLMHERPEMANAAPRATHDPQAPGALA
;
A
#
# COMPACT_ATOMS: atom_id res chain seq x y z
N MET A 1 6.12 -1.33 -20.68
CA MET A 1 6.05 -2.64 -19.97
C MET A 1 4.59 -2.86 -19.63
N ASN A 2 4.04 -4.07 -19.71
CA ASN A 2 2.66 -4.29 -19.26
C ASN A 2 2.67 -4.70 -17.77
N SER A 3 1.52 -4.61 -17.10
CA SER A 3 1.39 -4.97 -15.68
C SER A 3 1.67 -6.46 -15.41
N ARG A 4 1.50 -7.33 -16.40
CA ARG A 4 1.86 -8.76 -16.32
C ARG A 4 3.36 -8.96 -16.17
N GLU A 5 4.17 -8.32 -17.01
CA GLU A 5 5.64 -8.38 -16.97
C GLU A 5 6.17 -7.85 -15.63
N TYR A 6 5.53 -6.81 -15.11
CA TYR A 6 5.94 -6.16 -13.89
C TYR A 6 5.54 -6.93 -12.62
N CYS A 7 4.32 -7.47 -12.57
CA CYS A 7 3.83 -8.22 -11.41
C CYS A 7 2.97 -9.44 -11.82
N PRO A 8 3.59 -10.53 -12.31
CA PRO A 8 2.87 -11.72 -12.74
C PRO A 8 1.91 -12.29 -11.68
N PRO A 9 2.25 -12.35 -10.38
CA PRO A 9 1.33 -12.91 -9.38
C PRO A 9 -0.01 -12.18 -9.24
N TYR A 10 0.02 -10.85 -9.20
CA TYR A 10 -1.21 -10.05 -9.18
C TYR A 10 -1.93 -10.09 -10.51
N TRP A 11 -1.18 -10.18 -11.61
CA TRP A 11 -1.78 -10.37 -12.91
C TRP A 11 -2.55 -11.68 -13.00
N ASP A 12 -1.90 -12.80 -12.72
CA ASP A 12 -2.46 -14.15 -12.88
C ASP A 12 -3.65 -14.39 -11.92
N SER A 13 -3.64 -13.80 -10.72
CA SER A 13 -4.78 -13.86 -9.79
C SER A 13 -5.93 -12.93 -10.18
N SER A 14 -5.66 -11.79 -10.82
CA SER A 14 -6.68 -10.79 -11.16
C SER A 14 -7.31 -11.02 -12.53
N LEU A 15 -6.60 -11.67 -13.47
CA LEU A 15 -7.09 -11.89 -14.84
C LEU A 15 -8.43 -12.63 -14.90
N PRO A 16 -8.64 -13.75 -14.16
CA PRO A 16 -9.93 -14.44 -14.16
C PRO A 16 -11.07 -13.57 -13.60
N LEU A 17 -10.77 -12.67 -12.66
CA LEU A 17 -11.75 -11.75 -12.07
C LEU A 17 -12.14 -10.64 -13.05
N TYR A 18 -11.15 -10.11 -13.77
CA TYR A 18 -11.38 -9.16 -14.86
C TYR A 18 -12.20 -9.77 -16.00
N GLU A 19 -11.84 -10.97 -16.47
CA GLU A 19 -12.58 -11.65 -17.53
C GLU A 19 -14.03 -11.93 -17.10
N ARG A 20 -14.25 -12.36 -15.86
CA ARG A 20 -15.59 -12.55 -15.30
C ARG A 20 -16.36 -11.24 -15.23
N ALA A 21 -15.73 -10.13 -14.83
CA ALA A 21 -16.36 -8.81 -14.81
C ALA A 21 -16.87 -8.40 -16.19
N ILE A 22 -16.00 -8.52 -17.21
CA ILE A 22 -16.34 -8.19 -18.61
C ILE A 22 -17.50 -9.06 -19.10
N GLN A 23 -17.48 -10.37 -18.83
CA GLN A 23 -18.55 -11.29 -19.22
C GLN A 23 -19.90 -10.95 -18.57
N GLU A 24 -19.91 -10.64 -17.27
CA GLU A 24 -21.15 -10.25 -16.59
C GLU A 24 -21.69 -8.93 -17.13
N ILE A 25 -20.81 -7.99 -17.49
CA ILE A 25 -21.17 -6.70 -18.05
C ILE A 25 -21.77 -6.80 -19.44
N GLU A 26 -21.25 -7.67 -20.30
CA GLU A 26 -21.86 -7.95 -21.59
C GLU A 26 -23.32 -8.43 -21.46
N LYS A 27 -23.63 -9.21 -20.41
CA LYS A 27 -25.00 -9.64 -20.11
C LYS A 27 -25.88 -8.44 -19.71
N ILE A 28 -25.37 -7.52 -18.89
CA ILE A 28 -26.10 -6.29 -18.51
C ILE A 28 -26.33 -5.40 -19.72
N ARG A 29 -25.34 -5.24 -20.61
CA ARG A 29 -25.41 -4.35 -21.78
C ARG A 29 -26.59 -4.70 -22.68
N SER A 30 -26.97 -5.98 -22.75
CA SER A 30 -28.17 -6.41 -23.46
C SER A 30 -29.47 -5.83 -22.88
N ALA A 31 -29.47 -5.50 -21.59
CA ALA A 31 -30.59 -4.92 -20.84
C ALA A 31 -30.45 -3.40 -20.58
N VAL A 32 -29.23 -2.85 -20.61
CA VAL A 32 -28.93 -1.43 -20.32
C VAL A 32 -28.28 -0.78 -21.54
N HIS A 33 -29.11 -0.17 -22.40
CA HIS A 33 -28.71 0.32 -23.72
C HIS A 33 -27.66 1.45 -23.73
N TRP A 34 -27.48 2.17 -22.61
CA TRP A 34 -26.48 3.24 -22.49
C TRP A 34 -25.11 2.74 -22.04
N PHE A 35 -24.97 1.45 -21.69
CA PHE A 35 -23.72 0.89 -21.20
C PHE A 35 -22.69 0.80 -22.34
N PRO A 36 -21.45 1.31 -22.16
CA PRO A 36 -20.44 1.34 -23.22
C PRO A 36 -20.07 -0.07 -23.71
N ALA A 37 -19.76 -0.16 -25.01
CA ALA A 37 -19.16 -1.36 -25.58
C ALA A 37 -17.69 -1.42 -25.15
N PHE A 38 -17.26 -2.53 -24.56
CA PHE A 38 -15.85 -2.80 -24.34
C PHE A 38 -15.35 -3.77 -25.41
N GLU A 39 -14.37 -3.33 -26.18
CA GLU A 39 -13.69 -4.20 -27.14
C GLU A 39 -12.81 -5.18 -26.38
N ARG A 40 -13.05 -6.48 -26.55
CA ARG A 40 -12.27 -7.56 -25.90
C ARG A 40 -10.80 -7.58 -26.30
N GLU A 41 -10.47 -6.93 -27.42
CA GLU A 41 -9.11 -6.86 -27.96
C GLU A 41 -8.28 -5.74 -27.30
N LEU A 42 -8.93 -4.81 -26.58
CA LEU A 42 -8.22 -3.76 -25.87
C LEU A 42 -7.60 -4.30 -24.58
N PRO A 43 -6.38 -3.84 -24.23
CA PRO A 43 -5.72 -4.30 -23.02
C PRO A 43 -6.45 -3.77 -21.77
N PRO A 44 -6.40 -4.47 -20.61
CA PRO A 44 -7.15 -4.10 -19.42
C PRO A 44 -6.97 -2.63 -18.98
N GLU A 45 -5.77 -2.07 -19.10
CA GLU A 45 -5.46 -0.67 -18.78
C GLU A 45 -6.27 0.35 -19.59
N ALA A 46 -6.60 0.04 -20.86
CA ALA A 46 -7.40 0.92 -21.71
C ALA A 46 -8.90 0.87 -21.38
N VAL A 47 -9.34 -0.25 -20.80
CA VAL A 47 -10.75 -0.54 -20.55
C VAL A 47 -11.16 -0.17 -19.11
N TYR A 48 -10.27 -0.37 -18.16
CA TYR A 48 -10.58 -0.41 -16.73
C TYR A 48 -11.23 0.87 -16.18
N SER A 49 -10.73 2.06 -16.52
CA SER A 49 -11.30 3.32 -16.00
C SER A 49 -12.75 3.51 -16.46
N SER A 50 -12.99 3.32 -17.77
CA SER A 50 -14.31 3.37 -18.37
C SER A 50 -15.23 2.28 -17.81
N LEU A 51 -14.68 1.10 -17.52
CA LEU A 51 -15.39 -0.01 -16.88
C LEU A 51 -15.91 0.38 -15.49
N ILE A 52 -15.02 0.80 -14.59
CA ILE A 52 -15.38 1.16 -13.22
C ILE A 52 -16.35 2.33 -13.19
N SER A 53 -16.14 3.35 -14.04
CA SER A 53 -17.05 4.50 -14.14
C SER A 53 -18.45 4.10 -14.59
N ALA A 54 -18.56 3.29 -15.64
CA ALA A 54 -19.85 2.79 -16.14
C ALA A 54 -20.57 1.92 -15.10
N LEU A 55 -19.84 1.07 -14.38
CA LEU A 55 -20.38 0.24 -13.31
C LEU A 55 -20.89 1.08 -12.13
N GLY A 56 -20.12 2.09 -11.70
CA GLY A 56 -20.52 3.02 -10.64
C GLY A 56 -21.83 3.73 -10.98
N LYS A 57 -21.92 4.26 -12.20
CA LYS A 57 -23.15 4.88 -12.70
C LYS A 57 -24.33 3.90 -12.71
N ALA A 58 -24.14 2.66 -13.19
CA ALA A 58 -25.25 1.70 -13.26
C ALA A 58 -25.73 1.26 -11.88
N ARG A 59 -24.84 1.21 -10.89
CA ARG A 59 -25.20 0.99 -9.49
C ARG A 59 -26.04 2.15 -8.97
N ASP A 60 -25.57 3.38 -9.15
CA ASP A 60 -26.22 4.57 -8.61
C ASP A 60 -27.60 4.81 -9.26
N ASP A 61 -27.76 4.46 -10.54
CA ASP A 61 -29.02 4.49 -11.28
C ASP A 61 -29.97 3.32 -10.95
N GLY A 62 -29.56 2.38 -10.08
CA GLY A 62 -30.34 1.17 -9.75
C GLY A 62 -30.53 0.21 -10.92
N ALA A 63 -29.71 0.31 -11.97
CA ALA A 63 -29.81 -0.46 -13.21
C ALA A 63 -29.16 -1.86 -13.12
N LEU A 64 -28.53 -2.18 -11.99
CA LEU A 64 -27.85 -3.46 -11.76
C LEU A 64 -28.72 -4.43 -10.95
N PRO A 65 -28.87 -5.70 -11.36
CA PRO A 65 -29.46 -6.73 -10.52
C PRO A 65 -28.74 -6.82 -9.17
N ALA A 66 -29.46 -7.02 -8.06
CA ALA A 66 -28.87 -7.05 -6.71
C ALA A 66 -27.72 -8.06 -6.56
N GLY A 67 -27.87 -9.25 -7.16
CA GLY A 67 -26.81 -10.27 -7.17
C GLY A 67 -25.57 -9.89 -7.97
N LEU A 68 -25.68 -8.90 -8.84
CA LEU A 68 -24.56 -8.36 -9.60
C LEU A 68 -23.92 -7.17 -8.89
N VAL A 69 -24.68 -6.30 -8.23
CA VAL A 69 -24.15 -5.22 -7.37
C VAL A 69 -23.15 -5.77 -6.35
N HIS A 70 -23.50 -6.87 -5.68
CA HIS A 70 -22.60 -7.51 -4.72
C HIS A 70 -21.33 -8.07 -5.39
N ARG A 71 -21.45 -8.71 -6.56
CA ARG A 71 -20.28 -9.28 -7.28
C ARG A 71 -19.38 -8.21 -7.88
N LEU A 72 -19.94 -7.03 -8.19
CA LEU A 72 -19.22 -5.90 -8.78
C LEU A 72 -18.61 -4.96 -7.74
N ALA A 73 -19.15 -4.93 -6.52
CA ALA A 73 -18.64 -4.10 -5.42
C ALA A 73 -17.16 -4.37 -5.14
N ASP A 74 -16.74 -5.62 -5.30
CA ASP A 74 -15.39 -6.04 -4.96
C ASP A 74 -14.43 -5.96 -6.16
N LEU A 75 -14.91 -5.66 -7.38
CA LEU A 75 -14.07 -5.63 -8.58
C LEU A 75 -12.93 -4.60 -8.51
N PRO A 76 -13.16 -3.36 -8.04
CA PRO A 76 -12.08 -2.41 -7.86
C PRO A 76 -11.02 -2.90 -6.88
N GLU A 77 -11.41 -3.71 -5.89
CA GLU A 77 -10.51 -4.20 -4.84
C GLU A 77 -9.72 -5.45 -5.24
N ASN A 78 -10.23 -6.21 -6.22
CA ASN A 78 -9.67 -7.49 -6.63
C ASN A 78 -9.02 -7.51 -8.01
N ILE A 79 -9.28 -6.54 -8.89
CA ILE A 79 -8.59 -6.45 -10.19
C ILE A 79 -7.34 -5.57 -10.08
N ARG A 80 -6.17 -6.19 -10.23
CA ARG A 80 -4.83 -5.56 -10.09
C ARG A 80 -4.01 -5.61 -11.38
N LEU A 81 -4.68 -5.40 -12.52
CA LEU A 81 -4.13 -5.54 -13.87
C LEU A 81 -3.69 -4.22 -14.52
N VAL A 82 -3.77 -3.10 -13.83
CA VAL A 82 -3.72 -1.79 -14.48
C VAL A 82 -2.28 -1.32 -14.63
N TYR A 83 -1.80 -1.14 -15.85
CA TYR A 83 -0.60 -0.34 -16.10
C TYR A 83 -0.99 1.13 -16.15
N PHE A 84 -0.22 2.00 -15.49
CA PHE A 84 -0.51 3.42 -15.39
C PHE A 84 0.77 4.23 -15.59
N SER A 85 0.61 5.44 -16.12
CA SER A 85 1.66 6.44 -16.22
C SER A 85 1.08 7.80 -15.85
N GLY A 86 1.77 8.58 -15.01
CA GLY A 86 1.26 9.86 -14.53
C GLY A 86 2.35 10.73 -13.90
N ASP A 87 2.03 12.00 -13.69
CA ASP A 87 2.91 12.92 -12.98
C ASP A 87 2.90 12.61 -11.46
N PRO A 88 4.07 12.51 -10.80
CA PRO A 88 4.19 12.23 -9.38
C PRO A 88 3.38 13.18 -8.50
N GLY A 89 3.36 14.48 -8.82
CA GLY A 89 2.64 15.48 -8.05
C GLY A 89 1.14 15.24 -8.06
N GLU A 90 0.58 14.80 -9.19
CA GLU A 90 -0.84 14.42 -9.30
C GLU A 90 -1.16 13.12 -8.53
N LEU A 91 -0.18 12.23 -8.38
CA LEU A 91 -0.33 10.94 -7.70
C LEU A 91 -0.24 11.06 -6.18
N SER A 92 0.69 11.87 -5.68
CA SER A 92 0.95 12.05 -4.25
C SER A 92 0.07 13.13 -3.62
N SER A 93 -0.47 14.06 -4.41
CA SER A 93 -1.40 15.06 -3.91
C SER A 93 -2.81 14.48 -3.73
N PRO A 94 -3.58 14.93 -2.73
CA PRO A 94 -4.98 14.57 -2.64
C PRO A 94 -5.67 15.00 -3.93
N ARG A 95 -6.52 14.11 -4.48
CA ARG A 95 -7.51 14.57 -5.46
C ARG A 95 -8.30 15.69 -4.81
N ARG A 96 -8.35 16.88 -5.42
CA ARG A 96 -9.02 18.06 -4.85
C ARG A 96 -10.50 17.76 -4.57
N ILE A 97 -10.81 17.27 -3.38
CA ILE A 97 -12.15 17.01 -2.89
C ILE A 97 -12.26 17.72 -1.55
N GLY A 98 -12.63 19.00 -1.60
CA GLY A 98 -12.76 19.86 -0.41
C GLY A 98 -11.42 20.19 0.26
N LEU A 99 -11.34 21.38 0.85
CA LEU A 99 -10.19 21.76 1.68
C LEU A 99 -10.22 20.94 2.98
N PRO A 100 -9.06 20.48 3.50
CA PRO A 100 -9.00 19.87 4.82
C PRO A 100 -9.39 20.91 5.89
N PRO A 101 -9.85 20.46 7.08
CA PRO A 101 -10.10 21.35 8.20
C PRO A 101 -8.79 22.05 8.61
N GLU A 102 -8.85 23.36 8.85
CA GLU A 102 -7.76 24.09 9.48
C GLU A 102 -7.57 23.55 10.91
N GLY A 103 -6.43 22.89 11.17
CA GLY A 103 -6.05 22.45 12.50
C GLY A 103 -4.53 22.32 12.58
N LYS A 104 -3.93 22.84 13.64
CA LYS A 104 -2.54 22.52 13.95
C LYS A 104 -2.49 21.06 14.40
N PRO A 105 -1.70 20.19 13.77
CA PRO A 105 -1.60 18.81 14.21
C PRO A 105 -0.99 18.76 15.62
N ALA A 106 -1.70 18.14 16.56
CA ALA A 106 -1.21 17.85 17.90
C ALA A 106 -0.87 16.36 18.03
N GLY A 107 0.23 16.04 18.70
CA GLY A 107 0.70 14.66 18.90
C GLY A 107 2.08 14.40 18.30
N GLN A 108 2.46 13.12 18.31
CA GLN A 108 3.72 12.63 17.76
C GLN A 108 3.47 11.35 16.95
N VAL A 109 4.15 11.21 15.82
CA VAL A 109 4.11 10.00 14.99
C VAL A 109 5.31 9.11 15.27
N HIS A 110 5.08 7.84 15.50
CA HIS A 110 6.11 6.82 15.51
C HIS A 110 6.10 6.08 14.17
N VAL A 111 7.07 6.36 13.30
CA VAL A 111 7.21 5.65 12.03
C VAL A 111 8.01 4.37 12.26
N VAL A 112 7.41 3.22 11.96
CA VAL A 112 8.03 1.90 12.10
C VAL A 112 8.23 1.29 10.73
N VAL A 113 9.47 0.97 10.39
CA VAL A 113 9.86 0.43 9.08
C VAL A 113 10.52 -0.94 9.23
N PRO A 114 9.87 -2.04 8.81
CA PRO A 114 10.47 -3.38 8.84
C PRO A 114 11.38 -3.57 7.63
N PHE A 115 12.56 -4.15 7.83
CA PHE A 115 13.58 -4.23 6.79
C PHE A 115 14.31 -5.56 6.75
N ARG A 116 14.56 -6.04 5.52
CA ARG A 116 15.49 -7.14 5.24
C ARG A 116 16.09 -6.96 3.87
N ALA A 117 17.41 -7.16 3.74
CA ALA A 117 18.10 -7.03 2.47
C ALA A 117 19.28 -8.00 2.25
N ARG A 118 19.37 -9.14 2.94
CA ARG A 118 20.38 -10.24 2.77
C ARG A 118 21.46 -10.03 1.71
N HIS A 119 21.05 -10.04 0.43
CA HIS A 119 21.93 -9.85 -0.73
C HIS A 119 21.42 -8.80 -1.74
N SER A 120 20.37 -8.04 -1.39
CA SER A 120 19.69 -7.13 -2.32
C SER A 120 20.16 -5.69 -2.12
N THR A 121 20.95 -5.20 -3.08
CA THR A 121 21.33 -3.78 -3.15
C THR A 121 20.11 -2.88 -3.41
N LEU A 122 19.11 -3.41 -4.12
CA LEU A 122 17.90 -2.69 -4.48
C LEU A 122 17.02 -2.39 -3.26
N ARG A 123 16.85 -3.35 -2.34
CA ARG A 123 16.11 -3.13 -1.09
C ARG A 123 16.81 -2.10 -0.21
N LEU A 124 18.14 -2.13 -0.14
CA LEU A 124 18.92 -1.16 0.60
C LEU A 124 18.82 0.25 -0.01
N ARG A 125 18.82 0.38 -1.34
CA ARG A 125 18.51 1.65 -2.02
C ARG A 125 17.11 2.15 -1.63
N ASN A 126 16.11 1.27 -1.71
CA ASN A 126 14.73 1.65 -1.48
C ASN A 126 14.46 2.11 -0.03
N ILE A 127 15.03 1.43 0.99
CA ILE A 127 14.87 1.89 2.38
C ILE A 127 15.52 3.25 2.61
N LEU A 128 16.68 3.52 2.01
CA LEU A 128 17.32 4.81 2.16
C LEU A 128 16.49 5.91 1.51
N ALA A 129 15.88 5.65 0.35
CA ALA A 129 14.94 6.57 -0.28
C ALA A 129 13.66 6.77 0.56
N CYS A 130 13.10 5.70 1.13
CA CYS A 130 11.98 5.75 2.06
C CYS A 130 12.33 6.66 3.26
N LEU A 131 13.43 6.39 3.95
CA LEU A 131 13.89 7.17 5.10
C LEU A 131 14.19 8.62 4.74
N HIS A 132 14.85 8.87 3.60
CA HIS A 132 15.09 10.21 3.09
C HIS A 132 13.77 10.98 2.90
N SER A 133 12.79 10.37 2.25
CA SER A 133 11.47 10.99 2.03
C SER A 133 10.73 11.28 3.33
N VAL A 134 10.78 10.36 4.30
CA VAL A 134 10.22 10.56 5.65
C VAL A 134 10.96 11.67 6.41
N ARG A 135 12.27 11.87 6.20
CA ARG A 135 13.03 12.97 6.81
C ARG A 135 12.86 14.32 6.10
N SER A 136 12.29 14.34 4.90
CA SER A 136 12.13 15.54 4.05
C SER A 136 10.80 16.28 4.27
N GLN A 137 10.17 16.16 5.44
CA GLN A 137 8.88 16.80 5.72
C GLN A 137 9.00 18.34 5.78
N SER A 138 8.06 19.07 5.18
CA SER A 138 8.12 20.53 5.07
C SER A 138 7.87 21.27 6.39
N ASP A 139 6.94 20.76 7.21
CA ASP A 139 6.56 21.42 8.46
C ASP A 139 7.53 21.05 9.59
N ALA A 140 8.43 21.97 9.92
CA ALA A 140 9.39 21.78 11.01
C ALA A 140 8.75 21.60 12.41
N ASN A 141 7.44 21.86 12.56
CA ASN A 141 6.72 21.68 13.82
C ASN A 141 6.13 20.29 13.98
N VAL A 142 6.06 19.46 12.92
CA VAL A 142 5.57 18.10 13.05
C VAL A 142 6.54 17.27 13.88
N LYS A 143 6.02 16.58 14.89
CA LYS A 143 6.82 15.71 15.75
C LYS A 143 6.69 14.28 15.28
N PHE A 144 7.81 13.67 14.95
CA PHE A 144 7.86 12.25 14.67
C PHE A 144 9.24 11.69 15.03
N TYR A 145 9.32 10.37 15.11
CA TYR A 145 10.59 9.65 15.20
C TYR A 145 10.47 8.32 14.46
N VAL A 146 11.61 7.78 14.04
CA VAL A 146 11.69 6.62 13.15
C VAL A 146 12.39 5.46 13.83
N THR A 147 11.74 4.30 13.83
CA THR A 147 12.33 3.02 14.22
C THR A 147 12.44 2.12 13.01
N VAL A 148 13.66 1.70 12.67
CA VAL A 148 13.90 0.64 11.68
C VAL A 148 14.19 -0.67 12.40
N VAL A 149 13.54 -1.73 11.94
CA VAL A 149 13.80 -3.10 12.41
C VAL A 149 14.46 -3.88 11.28
N GLU A 150 15.78 -4.08 11.37
CA GLU A 150 16.51 -4.98 10.47
C GLU A 150 16.37 -6.41 11.00
N SER A 151 15.58 -7.22 10.28
CA SER A 151 15.31 -8.60 10.67
C SER A 151 16.06 -9.55 9.76
N ASP A 152 17.21 -10.06 10.18
CA ASP A 152 18.03 -10.96 9.37
C ASP A 152 18.91 -11.90 10.23
N GLU A 153 19.80 -12.66 9.60
CA GLU A 153 20.78 -13.50 10.31
C GLU A 153 21.93 -12.69 10.95
N SER A 154 22.20 -11.49 10.44
CA SER A 154 23.19 -10.55 10.98
C SER A 154 22.84 -9.09 10.65
N PRO A 155 23.27 -8.11 11.47
CA PRO A 155 22.96 -6.68 11.28
C PRO A 155 23.92 -6.03 10.27
N VAL A 156 23.82 -6.38 9.00
CA VAL A 156 24.78 -5.94 7.96
C VAL A 156 24.59 -4.47 7.58
N HIS A 157 23.41 -3.91 7.80
CA HIS A 157 23.06 -2.57 7.30
C HIS A 157 23.04 -1.47 8.38
N ARG A 158 23.38 -1.80 9.64
CA ARG A 158 23.39 -0.87 10.78
C ARG A 158 24.06 0.47 10.45
N ASP A 159 25.33 0.46 10.02
CA ASP A 159 26.11 1.67 9.80
C ASP A 159 25.50 2.61 8.74
N ARG A 160 24.71 2.05 7.81
CA ARG A 160 24.02 2.81 6.77
C ARG A 160 22.66 3.34 7.20
N LEU A 161 22.01 2.69 8.16
CA LEU A 161 20.63 2.99 8.58
C LEU A 161 20.60 3.89 9.82
N GLU A 162 21.50 3.67 10.78
CA GLU A 162 21.58 4.46 12.02
C GLU A 162 21.59 5.98 11.81
N PRO A 163 22.27 6.56 10.80
CA PRO A 163 22.24 8.00 10.56
C PRO A 163 20.85 8.57 10.21
N TRP A 164 19.92 7.72 9.79
CA TRP A 164 18.60 8.13 9.29
C TRP A 164 17.47 7.91 10.30
N VAL A 165 17.73 7.22 11.41
CA VAL A 165 16.69 6.71 12.32
C VAL A 165 16.94 7.16 13.75
N ASP A 166 15.87 7.24 14.54
CA ASP A 166 15.97 7.52 15.97
C ASP A 166 16.24 6.24 16.76
N ASN A 167 15.71 5.10 16.28
CA ASN A 167 15.98 3.78 16.82
C ASN A 167 16.34 2.81 15.70
N TYR A 168 17.46 2.11 15.86
CA TYR A 168 17.78 0.93 15.07
C TYR A 168 17.61 -0.31 15.95
N VAL A 169 16.79 -1.25 15.50
CA VAL A 169 16.56 -2.53 16.16
C VAL A 169 17.04 -3.64 15.24
N PHE A 170 17.91 -4.51 15.75
CA PHE A 170 18.23 -5.76 15.07
C PHE A 170 17.40 -6.89 15.64
N GLN A 171 16.68 -7.60 14.78
CA GLN A 171 15.94 -8.80 15.13
C GLN A 171 16.59 -10.01 14.45
N TYR A 172 17.18 -10.90 15.24
CA TYR A 172 17.70 -12.16 14.69
C TYR A 172 16.55 -13.01 14.15
N GLN A 173 16.56 -13.27 12.84
CA GLN A 173 15.50 -14.03 12.20
C GLN A 173 16.03 -14.89 11.03
N PRO A 174 16.40 -16.15 11.31
CA PRO A 174 16.75 -17.11 10.27
C PRO A 174 15.51 -17.55 9.49
N GLY A 175 15.68 -17.98 8.23
CA GLY A 175 14.57 -18.42 7.37
C GLY A 175 13.84 -17.29 6.64
N PRO A 176 12.59 -17.50 6.16
CA PRO A 176 11.86 -16.48 5.42
C PRO A 176 11.58 -15.24 6.26
N PHE A 177 11.39 -14.09 5.60
CA PHE A 177 11.08 -12.83 6.27
C PHE A 177 9.73 -12.87 6.97
N ASN A 178 9.59 -12.14 8.07
CA ASN A 178 8.39 -12.08 8.90
C ASN A 178 8.14 -10.62 9.21
N LYS A 179 7.40 -9.98 8.31
CA LYS A 179 7.05 -8.57 8.41
C LYS A 179 6.26 -8.29 9.69
N SER A 180 5.29 -9.16 10.02
CA SER A 180 4.49 -9.07 11.25
C SER A 180 5.35 -8.99 12.52
N ALA A 181 6.30 -9.90 12.69
CA ALA A 181 7.18 -9.93 13.84
C ALA A 181 8.07 -8.68 13.91
N SER A 182 8.52 -8.20 12.75
CA SER A 182 9.36 -7.00 12.64
C SER A 182 8.59 -5.74 13.01
N LEU A 183 7.36 -5.59 12.52
CA LEU A 183 6.47 -4.48 12.88
C LEU A 183 6.14 -4.49 14.38
N ASN A 184 5.78 -5.64 14.94
CA ASN A 184 5.52 -5.76 16.38
C ASN A 184 6.75 -5.38 17.22
N ALA A 185 7.95 -5.83 16.83
CA ALA A 185 9.20 -5.48 17.51
C ALA A 185 9.49 -3.97 17.46
N GLY A 186 9.23 -3.33 16.31
CA GLY A 186 9.42 -1.89 16.17
C GLY A 186 8.41 -1.07 16.97
N VAL A 187 7.13 -1.49 16.99
CA VAL A 187 6.09 -0.86 17.82
C VAL A 187 6.39 -0.98 19.32
N ALA A 188 7.11 -2.01 19.76
CA ALA A 188 7.56 -2.11 21.15
C ALA A 188 8.52 -0.97 21.58
N CYS A 189 9.09 -0.22 20.64
CA CYS A 189 9.89 0.99 20.89
C CYS A 189 9.04 2.28 20.98
N THR A 190 7.72 2.16 21.06
CA THR A 190 6.82 3.32 21.20
C THR A 190 7.09 4.04 22.53
N LYS A 191 7.19 5.38 22.49
CA LYS A 191 7.59 6.18 23.65
C LYS A 191 6.41 6.51 24.55
N GLU A 192 5.28 6.87 23.95
CA GLU A 192 4.08 7.28 24.67
C GLU A 192 2.85 6.52 24.17
N ASP A 193 1.90 6.24 25.07
CA ASP A 193 0.64 5.57 24.71
C ASP A 193 -0.23 6.39 23.75
N SER A 194 -0.03 7.71 23.72
CA SER A 194 -0.70 8.63 22.81
C SER A 194 -0.08 8.70 21.42
N ASP A 195 1.04 8.01 21.17
CA ASP A 195 1.71 8.04 19.88
C ASP A 195 0.83 7.43 18.79
N VAL A 196 0.82 8.09 17.63
CA VAL A 196 0.21 7.58 16.40
C VAL A 196 1.25 6.72 15.69
N LEU A 197 0.97 5.44 15.49
CA LEU A 197 1.85 4.52 14.79
C LEU A 197 1.65 4.66 13.28
N CYS A 198 2.75 4.84 12.55
CA CYS A 198 2.80 4.77 11.10
C CYS A 198 3.64 3.55 10.70
N LEU A 199 2.98 2.46 10.37
CA LEU A 199 3.60 1.20 9.97
C LEU A 199 3.85 1.25 8.46
N LEU A 200 5.10 1.46 8.05
CA LEU A 200 5.45 1.84 6.68
C LEU A 200 6.42 0.81 6.07
N ASP A 201 6.09 0.30 4.88
CA ASP A 201 6.98 -0.61 4.16
C ASP A 201 8.25 0.14 3.68
N ALA A 202 9.38 -0.58 3.67
CA ALA A 202 10.71 -0.03 3.42
C ALA A 202 10.98 0.41 1.98
N ASP A 203 10.01 0.29 1.09
CA ASP A 203 10.10 0.64 -0.32
C ASP A 203 9.06 1.70 -0.72
N ILE A 204 8.45 2.36 0.26
CA ILE A 204 7.50 3.43 0.02
C ILE A 204 8.19 4.79 0.09
N VAL A 205 7.93 5.62 -0.91
CA VAL A 205 8.35 7.03 -0.92
C VAL A 205 7.13 7.89 -0.64
N VAL A 206 7.26 8.80 0.31
CA VAL A 206 6.19 9.72 0.73
C VAL A 206 6.50 11.16 0.33
N ASP A 207 5.47 11.98 0.16
CA ASP A 207 5.67 13.41 -0.08
C ASP A 207 5.96 14.19 1.21
N ARG A 208 6.26 15.48 1.04
CA ARG A 208 6.72 16.37 2.11
C ARG A 208 5.65 16.76 3.13
N GLU A 209 4.37 16.49 2.87
CA GLU A 209 3.26 16.80 3.78
C GLU A 209 2.68 15.56 4.47
N PHE A 210 3.27 14.38 4.23
CA PHE A 210 2.78 13.09 4.69
C PHE A 210 2.53 13.02 6.21
N VAL A 211 3.50 13.39 7.04
CA VAL A 211 3.39 13.33 8.51
C VAL A 211 2.35 14.30 9.03
N SER A 212 2.28 15.51 8.46
CA SER A 212 1.26 16.50 8.82
C SER A 212 -0.14 15.97 8.54
N ARG A 213 -0.34 15.34 7.36
CA ARG A 213 -1.61 14.70 7.01
C ARG A 213 -1.97 13.55 7.95
N ILE A 214 -1.00 12.72 8.33
CA ILE A 214 -1.22 11.65 9.31
C ILE A 214 -1.74 12.20 10.63
N LEU A 215 -1.11 13.25 11.16
CA LEU A 215 -1.51 13.86 12.43
C LEU A 215 -2.86 14.60 12.36
N CYS A 216 -3.25 15.07 11.19
CA CYS A 216 -4.58 15.64 10.97
C CYS A 216 -5.64 14.55 10.93
N GLU A 217 -5.42 13.49 10.15
CA GLU A 217 -6.38 12.39 9.99
C GLU A 217 -6.55 11.57 11.28
N SER A 218 -5.48 11.42 12.08
CA SER A 218 -5.53 10.72 13.37
C SER A 218 -6.44 11.36 14.42
N GLN A 219 -6.85 12.62 14.23
CA GLN A 219 -7.84 13.29 15.07
C GLN A 219 -9.27 12.80 14.78
N ASN A 220 -9.50 12.26 13.59
CA ASN A 220 -10.81 11.80 13.14
C ASN A 220 -10.93 10.26 13.16
N ALA A 221 -9.82 9.55 12.99
CA ALA A 221 -9.80 8.09 12.93
C ALA A 221 -8.65 7.49 13.74
N SER A 222 -8.97 6.47 14.55
CA SER A 222 -7.98 5.73 15.35
C SER A 222 -7.18 4.70 14.56
N ALA A 223 -7.58 4.39 13.32
CA ALA A 223 -6.80 3.67 12.32
C ALA A 223 -7.28 4.04 10.91
N PHE A 224 -6.36 4.14 9.96
CA PHE A 224 -6.66 4.46 8.57
C PHE A 224 -5.49 4.08 7.65
N LEU A 225 -5.76 4.01 6.36
CA LEU A 225 -4.75 3.87 5.32
C LEU A 225 -4.52 5.25 4.70
N PRO A 226 -3.31 5.83 4.74
CA PRO A 226 -3.03 7.19 4.26
C PRO A 226 -2.94 7.27 2.72
N TYR A 227 -3.67 6.39 2.03
CA TYR A 227 -3.81 6.32 0.58
C TYR A 227 -5.03 5.47 0.22
N GLU A 228 -5.52 5.64 -1.00
CA GLU A 228 -6.56 4.81 -1.58
C GLU A 228 -5.94 3.72 -2.43
N ASP A 229 -5.03 4.09 -3.33
CA ASP A 229 -4.38 3.19 -4.28
C ASP A 229 -2.86 3.20 -4.09
N ALA A 230 -2.17 2.20 -4.64
CA ALA A 230 -0.72 2.15 -4.65
C ALA A 230 -0.20 2.06 -6.09
N PHE A 231 0.71 2.95 -6.46
CA PHE A 231 1.37 2.94 -7.75
C PHE A 231 2.76 2.34 -7.61
N TYR A 232 2.88 1.12 -8.13
CA TYR A 232 4.09 0.32 -8.07
C TYR A 232 4.95 0.64 -9.28
N LEU A 233 5.99 1.44 -9.04
CA LEU A 233 6.81 2.03 -10.08
C LEU A 233 7.65 0.97 -10.78
N ASP A 234 7.83 1.09 -12.09
CA ASP A 234 8.85 0.33 -12.80
C ASP A 234 10.26 0.67 -12.33
N LEU A 235 11.26 -0.14 -12.74
CA LEU A 235 12.64 0.04 -12.28
C LEU A 235 13.20 1.42 -12.67
N GLU A 236 12.88 1.91 -13.87
CA GLU A 236 13.36 3.21 -14.38
C GLU A 236 12.74 4.38 -13.60
N SER A 237 11.42 4.35 -13.39
CA SER A 237 10.69 5.35 -12.60
C SER A 237 11.10 5.32 -11.15
N SER A 238 11.38 4.14 -10.59
CA SER A 238 11.93 4.00 -9.24
C SER A 238 13.31 4.65 -9.12
N SER A 239 14.20 4.41 -10.08
CA SER A 239 15.53 5.04 -10.09
C SER A 239 15.43 6.55 -10.20
N ARG A 240 14.57 7.08 -11.08
CA ARG A 240 14.34 8.53 -11.20
C ARG A 240 13.82 9.15 -9.90
N VAL A 241 12.94 8.46 -9.19
CA VAL A 241 12.47 8.89 -7.87
C VAL A 241 13.61 8.90 -6.86
N VAL A 242 14.43 7.86 -6.80
CA VAL A 242 15.58 7.83 -5.89
C VAL A 242 16.57 8.95 -6.20
N ASP A 243 16.96 9.13 -7.46
CA ASP A 243 17.93 10.16 -7.89
C ASP A 243 17.39 11.58 -7.62
N GLY A 244 16.08 11.79 -7.72
CA GLY A 244 15.43 13.07 -7.43
C GLY A 244 15.44 13.45 -5.95
N LEU A 245 15.43 12.48 -5.04
CA LEU A 245 15.54 12.74 -3.60
C LEU A 245 16.92 13.32 -3.24
N ASP A 246 17.99 12.80 -3.84
CA ASP A 246 19.38 13.21 -3.56
C ASP A 246 19.70 14.64 -4.04
N ALA A 247 18.89 15.20 -4.95
CA ALA A 247 19.11 16.51 -5.58
C ALA A 247 18.44 17.69 -4.82
N ASP A 248 18.51 17.71 -3.49
CA ASP A 248 17.90 18.71 -2.60
C ASP A 248 16.35 18.69 -2.55
N GLY A 249 15.76 17.50 -2.72
CA GLY A 249 14.34 17.26 -2.52
C GLY A 249 13.42 17.97 -3.51
N ALA A 250 13.89 18.23 -4.73
CA ALA A 250 13.00 18.67 -5.81
C ALA A 250 11.81 17.69 -5.91
N ASP A 251 10.60 18.23 -6.02
CA ASP A 251 9.45 17.41 -6.38
C ASP A 251 9.81 16.60 -7.63
N PHE A 252 9.52 15.30 -7.63
CA PHE A 252 9.82 14.45 -8.78
C PHE A 252 9.17 15.08 -10.02
N VAL A 253 9.95 15.34 -11.07
CA VAL A 253 9.46 15.98 -12.29
C VAL A 253 9.31 14.94 -13.40
N GLY A 254 8.15 14.95 -14.05
CA GLY A 254 7.89 14.19 -15.27
C GLY A 254 7.16 12.88 -15.03
N THR A 255 6.82 12.17 -16.10
CA THR A 255 5.92 11.02 -16.05
C THR A 255 6.60 9.79 -15.42
N LEU A 256 6.03 9.27 -14.34
CA LEU A 256 6.34 7.95 -13.77
C LEU A 256 5.46 6.88 -14.41
N SER A 257 5.97 5.66 -14.46
CA SER A 257 5.27 4.51 -15.05
C SER A 257 5.36 3.29 -14.16
N GLY A 258 4.37 2.40 -14.25
CA GLY A 258 4.30 1.20 -13.42
C GLY A 258 2.93 0.54 -13.39
N CYS A 259 2.67 -0.24 -12.34
CA CYS A 259 1.39 -0.92 -12.12
C CYS A 259 0.58 -0.22 -11.02
N LEU A 260 -0.67 0.13 -11.29
CA LEU A 260 -1.59 0.68 -10.29
C LEU A 260 -2.34 -0.46 -9.60
N LEU A 261 -2.08 -0.64 -8.32
CA LEU A 261 -2.85 -1.49 -7.43
C LEU A 261 -3.95 -0.69 -6.76
N ARG A 262 -5.20 -1.07 -7.02
CA ARG A 262 -6.36 -0.44 -6.41
C ARG A 262 -6.60 -0.99 -5.01
N ARG A 263 -6.77 -0.09 -4.04
CA ARG A 263 -7.14 -0.41 -2.65
C ARG A 263 -6.39 -1.59 -2.00
N PRO A 264 -5.04 -1.67 -2.07
CA PRO A 264 -4.31 -2.72 -1.37
C PRO A 264 -4.37 -2.51 0.15
N PRO A 265 -4.37 -3.58 0.97
CA PRO A 265 -4.50 -3.48 2.43
C PRO A 265 -3.19 -3.12 3.16
N GLY A 266 -2.06 -3.09 2.46
CA GLY A 266 -0.72 -2.89 3.04
C GLY A 266 0.16 -1.94 2.23
N GLY A 267 1.37 -1.70 2.71
CA GLY A 267 2.27 -0.64 2.23
C GLY A 267 2.43 0.45 3.27
N CYS A 268 1.31 0.96 3.79
CA CYS A 268 1.32 1.86 4.94
C CYS A 268 0.02 1.74 5.75
N VAL A 269 0.10 1.53 7.06
CA VAL A 269 -1.07 1.55 7.94
C VAL A 269 -0.81 2.52 9.08
N VAL A 270 -1.76 3.42 9.31
CA VAL A 270 -1.72 4.32 10.46
C VAL A 270 -2.73 3.85 11.50
N VAL A 271 -2.30 3.79 12.75
CA VAL A 271 -3.13 3.31 13.86
C VAL A 271 -2.66 3.90 15.18
N SER A 272 -3.59 4.23 16.06
CA SER A 272 -3.27 4.61 17.44
C SER A 272 -2.62 3.45 18.18
N SER A 273 -1.68 3.73 19.08
CA SER A 273 -1.01 2.70 19.87
C SER A 273 -2.00 1.86 20.70
N GLU A 274 -3.07 2.48 21.22
CA GLU A 274 -4.16 1.79 21.90
C GLU A 274 -4.86 0.76 21.00
N ARG A 275 -5.30 1.19 19.80
CA ARG A 275 -6.01 0.32 18.86
C ARG A 275 -5.13 -0.78 18.26
N PHE A 276 -3.82 -0.52 18.11
CA PHE A 276 -2.88 -1.58 17.74
C PHE A 276 -2.85 -2.70 18.78
N ARG A 277 -2.86 -2.34 20.07
CA ARG A 277 -2.84 -3.30 21.18
C ARG A 277 -4.17 -4.02 21.37
N SER A 278 -5.31 -3.33 21.19
CA SER A 278 -6.64 -3.95 21.34
C SER A 278 -6.82 -5.15 20.39
N VAL A 279 -6.33 -5.03 19.15
CA VAL A 279 -6.37 -6.12 18.17
C VAL A 279 -5.23 -7.13 18.30
N GLY A 280 -4.26 -6.90 19.20
CA GLY A 280 -3.12 -7.79 19.44
C GLY A 280 -1.95 -7.64 18.46
N GLY A 281 -1.84 -6.51 17.76
CA GLY A 281 -0.78 -6.26 16.77
C GLY A 281 -0.89 -7.13 15.51
N PHE A 282 0.21 -7.32 14.77
CA PHE A 282 0.25 -8.23 13.62
C PHE A 282 0.40 -9.69 14.08
N ASP A 283 -0.23 -10.64 13.39
CA ASP A 283 -0.04 -12.06 13.69
C ASP A 283 1.33 -12.53 13.16
N PRO A 284 2.28 -12.96 14.02
CA PRO A 284 3.60 -13.43 13.62
C PRO A 284 3.56 -14.80 12.91
N SER A 285 2.43 -15.49 12.87
CA SER A 285 2.28 -16.76 12.16
C SER A 285 2.44 -16.59 10.63
N PHE A 286 2.16 -15.39 10.11
CA PHE A 286 2.41 -15.05 8.71
C PHE A 286 3.92 -14.92 8.45
N VAL A 287 4.48 -15.93 7.76
CA VAL A 287 5.89 -16.00 7.41
C VAL A 287 6.04 -16.05 5.89
N GLY A 288 6.95 -15.24 5.35
CA GLY A 288 7.15 -15.07 3.92
C GLY A 288 6.46 -13.80 3.42
N TRP A 289 5.64 -13.93 2.38
CA TRP A 289 4.99 -12.80 1.71
C TRP A 289 3.50 -13.04 1.58
N GLY A 290 2.65 -12.20 2.18
CA GLY A 290 1.22 -12.17 1.90
C GLY A 290 0.32 -12.64 3.05
N GLY A 291 -0.88 -12.04 3.09
CA GLY A 291 -1.95 -12.32 4.03
C GLY A 291 -1.93 -11.45 5.29
N GLU A 292 -0.75 -11.03 5.75
CA GLU A 292 -0.56 -10.35 7.04
C GLU A 292 -1.25 -8.99 7.12
N ASP A 293 -1.11 -8.17 6.07
CA ASP A 293 -1.74 -6.85 6.03
C ASP A 293 -3.26 -6.98 6.01
N ARG A 294 -3.79 -7.99 5.30
CA ARG A 294 -5.24 -8.22 5.20
C ARG A 294 -5.83 -8.70 6.51
N ASP A 295 -5.15 -9.62 7.20
CA ASP A 295 -5.55 -10.05 8.54
C ASP A 295 -5.61 -8.86 9.51
N PHE A 296 -4.53 -8.05 9.53
CA PHE A 296 -4.46 -6.91 10.42
C PHE A 296 -5.59 -5.89 10.16
N ILE A 297 -5.81 -5.50 8.90
CA ILE A 297 -6.90 -4.60 8.53
C ILE A 297 -8.27 -5.20 8.87
N THR A 298 -8.49 -6.50 8.59
CA THR A 298 -9.77 -7.17 8.92
C THR A 298 -10.05 -7.14 10.43
N ARG A 299 -9.03 -7.34 11.27
CA ARG A 299 -9.19 -7.26 12.74
C ARG A 299 -9.45 -5.83 13.20
N LEU A 300 -8.80 -4.83 12.61
CA LEU A 300 -9.10 -3.43 12.88
C LEU A 300 -10.55 -3.07 12.50
N GLU A 301 -11.01 -3.49 11.33
CA GLU A 301 -12.37 -3.22 10.81
C GLU A 301 -13.48 -3.84 11.67
N ARG A 302 -13.20 -4.93 12.39
CA ARG A 302 -14.14 -5.52 13.35
C ARG A 302 -14.42 -4.63 14.56
N GLU A 303 -13.51 -3.74 14.92
CA GLU A 303 -13.69 -2.81 16.04
C GLU A 303 -14.32 -1.48 15.58
N SER A 304 -13.88 -0.92 14.46
CA SER A 304 -14.44 0.29 13.86
C SER A 304 -13.94 0.48 12.41
N PRO A 305 -14.55 1.36 11.60
CA PRO A 305 -14.09 1.58 10.23
C PRO A 305 -12.60 1.94 10.12
N VAL A 306 -11.97 1.52 9.01
CA VAL A 306 -10.60 1.89 8.63
C VAL A 306 -10.68 2.68 7.31
N PRO A 307 -10.84 4.02 7.36
CA PRO A 307 -10.94 4.82 6.15
C PRO A 307 -9.64 4.85 5.34
N ARG A 308 -9.77 5.23 4.07
CA ARG A 308 -8.66 5.51 3.15
C ARG A 308 -8.68 6.99 2.79
N THR A 309 -7.52 7.62 2.72
CA THR A 309 -7.41 9.00 2.20
C THR A 309 -7.21 8.98 0.68
N PRO A 310 -7.64 9.99 -0.09
CA PRO A 310 -7.67 9.95 -1.57
C PRO A 310 -6.30 10.27 -2.20
N HIS A 311 -5.25 9.56 -1.76
CA HIS A 311 -3.88 9.68 -2.25
C HIS A 311 -3.43 8.37 -2.91
N THR A 312 -2.36 8.43 -3.69
CA THR A 312 -1.71 7.25 -4.24
C THR A 312 -0.35 7.06 -3.59
N LEU A 313 -0.14 5.89 -2.99
CA LEU A 313 1.14 5.50 -2.38
C LEU A 313 2.14 5.11 -3.46
N LEU A 314 3.35 5.68 -3.43
CA LEU A 314 4.40 5.36 -4.40
C LEU A 314 5.29 4.25 -3.84
N HIS A 315 5.28 3.10 -4.51
CA HIS A 315 6.06 1.93 -4.12
C HIS A 315 7.19 1.71 -5.13
N LEU A 316 8.43 1.72 -4.64
CA LEU A 316 9.62 1.50 -5.45
C LEU A 316 9.72 0.04 -5.87
N MET A 317 10.18 -0.19 -7.10
CA MET A 317 10.45 -1.51 -7.63
C MET A 317 11.46 -2.24 -6.73
N HIS A 318 11.12 -3.48 -6.36
CA HIS A 318 12.06 -4.43 -5.81
C HIS A 318 11.71 -5.85 -6.31
N GLU A 319 12.68 -6.75 -6.19
CA GLU A 319 12.49 -8.18 -6.46
C GLU A 319 11.50 -8.78 -5.45
N ARG A 320 10.49 -9.49 -5.96
CA ARG A 320 9.53 -10.22 -5.12
C ARG A 320 9.97 -11.67 -4.97
N PRO A 321 9.93 -12.23 -3.75
CA PRO A 321 10.07 -13.67 -3.60
C PRO A 321 8.90 -14.40 -4.28
N GLU A 322 9.11 -15.64 -4.72
CA GLU A 322 8.04 -16.45 -5.31
C GLU A 322 6.90 -16.68 -4.31
N MET A 323 5.65 -16.51 -4.77
CA MET A 323 4.44 -16.81 -3.98
C MET A 323 4.35 -18.28 -3.54
N ALA A 324 5.05 -19.21 -4.20
CA ALA A 324 4.96 -20.64 -3.94
C ALA A 324 5.32 -21.03 -2.48
N ASN A 325 6.09 -20.20 -1.79
CA ASN A 325 6.43 -20.40 -0.37
C ASN A 325 5.54 -19.60 0.61
N ALA A 326 4.64 -18.77 0.09
CA ALA A 326 3.68 -17.99 0.86
C ALA A 326 2.42 -18.79 1.15
N ALA A 327 1.83 -19.47 0.16
CA ALA A 327 0.51 -20.09 0.31
C ALA A 327 0.43 -21.22 1.36
N PRO A 328 1.46 -22.06 1.61
CA PRO A 328 1.41 -23.05 2.70
C PRO A 328 1.76 -22.47 4.09
N ARG A 329 2.34 -21.25 4.15
CA ARG A 329 2.89 -20.64 5.38
C ARG A 329 2.16 -19.37 5.83
N ALA A 330 1.44 -18.70 4.94
CA ALA A 330 0.37 -17.79 5.27
C ALA A 330 -0.83 -18.68 5.64
N THR A 331 -0.85 -19.14 6.88
CA THR A 331 -1.83 -20.10 7.42
C THR A 331 -3.29 -19.65 7.31
N HIS A 332 -3.54 -18.42 6.82
CA HIS A 332 -4.83 -17.75 6.88
C HIS A 332 -5.17 -16.89 5.63
N ASP A 333 -4.61 -17.12 4.44
CA ASP A 333 -5.14 -16.44 3.23
C ASP A 333 -6.33 -17.22 2.63
N PRO A 334 -7.59 -16.81 2.88
CA PRO A 334 -8.77 -17.47 2.32
C PRO A 334 -8.89 -17.32 0.79
N GLN A 335 -8.07 -16.46 0.16
CA GLN A 335 -8.03 -16.28 -1.29
C GLN A 335 -6.88 -17.05 -1.97
N ALA A 336 -6.12 -17.87 -1.23
CA ALA A 336 -5.10 -18.71 -1.83
C ALA A 336 -5.74 -19.68 -2.85
N PRO A 337 -5.21 -19.78 -4.08
CA PRO A 337 -5.64 -20.79 -5.04
C PRO A 337 -5.34 -22.18 -4.48
N GLY A 338 -6.38 -22.82 -3.92
CA GLY A 338 -6.29 -24.07 -3.16
C GLY A 338 -7.11 -24.09 -1.86
N ALA A 339 -7.67 -22.96 -1.42
CA ALA A 339 -8.47 -22.86 -0.19
C ALA A 339 -9.95 -23.30 -0.33
N LEU A 340 -10.33 -23.94 -1.45
CA LEU A 340 -11.61 -24.61 -1.60
C LEU A 340 -11.34 -26.09 -1.85
N ALA A 341 -11.43 -26.88 -0.78
CA ALA A 341 -11.72 -28.31 -0.87
C ALA A 341 -13.17 -28.53 -1.31
#